data_AF-A0A9Q0KKW1-F1
#
_entry.id   AF-A0A9Q0KKW1-F1
#
_cell.length_a   1.000
_cell.length_b   1.000
_cell.length_c   1.000
_cell.angle_alpha   90.00
_cell.angle_beta   90.00
_cell.angle_gamma   90.00
#
_symmetry.space_group_name_H-M   'P 1'
#
loop_
_entity.id
_entity.type
_entity.pdbx_description
1 polymer ?
#
loop_
_entity_poly.entity_id
_entity_poly.type
_entity_poly.pdbx_seq_one_letter_code
_entity_poly.pdbx_strand_id
1 'polypeptide(L)'
;MTEVRLWNPRGLRSTQLKRTEDFPDYKCTAQPQAYWFCIGAEVLLVITDYLRMARIKVHELRVKSKTELLNQLKELKAELALLRVAKVTGGAPNKLSKIKVVRLSIARVLTVISQKQKAALREAYKNKKLLPLDLRPKKTRAIRRRLTKHQDSLKTEREKKKEMYYPMRKYAIKLHLHSLAQVEMARKKIREYDSKRLLKEHFKKLTVTELGIKSAQITESTNLNELAEKEPWILTEKLVVKPDMLFGKRGKSGLVALNLDFAEVSTFVKERLGKEVEMGGCKGPITTFIVEPFVPHNEEFYLNIVSERLGCSVSFSECGGIEIEENWDKVKTIFVPTGTSFTSETCAPLIAVLPLEIKDKVEEFIKVIFKLFVDLDFTFLEMNPFTFVDGKPYPLDMRGELDDTAAFKNFKKWGNIEFPLPFGRVMSPTESFIHGLDEKTSASLKFTVLNPKGRIWTMVAGGGASVIYADTVGDLGYASELGNYAEYSGAPNEEEVLQYARVLIDCATANPDGQKRALVIGGGIANFTDVAATFSGIIRALREKEAKLKAARMQIYVRRGGPNYQRGLEKMRLLGEEIGIPIQVHGPTETMTGICKQAIDYITAAA
;
A
#
# COMPACT_ATOMS: atom_id res chain seq x y z
N MET A 1 -18.51 63.50 15.39
CA MET A 1 -18.83 63.19 13.98
C MET A 1 -17.54 63.44 13.22
N THR A 2 -16.95 62.52 12.47
CA THR A 2 -17.55 61.77 11.37
C THR A 2 -16.68 60.53 11.07
N GLU A 3 -17.34 59.49 10.54
CA GLU A 3 -16.84 58.15 10.20
C GLU A 3 -15.57 58.10 9.34
N VAL A 4 -14.75 57.05 9.54
CA VAL A 4 -14.01 56.41 8.44
C VAL A 4 -14.08 54.88 8.58
N ARG A 5 -14.61 54.24 7.54
CA ARG A 5 -14.94 52.82 7.41
C ARG A 5 -13.72 51.92 7.21
N LEU A 6 -13.69 50.78 7.88
CA LEU A 6 -12.77 49.66 7.58
C LEU A 6 -13.46 48.64 6.68
N TRP A 7 -12.78 48.22 5.61
CA TRP A 7 -13.24 47.19 4.66
C TRP A 7 -12.48 45.88 4.87
N ASN A 8 -13.22 44.80 5.08
CA ASN A 8 -12.75 43.41 5.27
C ASN A 8 -13.61 42.48 4.39
N PRO A 9 -12.99 41.61 3.56
CA PRO A 9 -13.67 40.42 3.08
C PRO A 9 -12.84 39.14 3.31
N ARG A 10 -12.96 38.53 4.49
CA ARG A 10 -13.68 37.26 4.75
C ARG A 10 -13.51 36.87 6.22
N GLY A 11 -14.58 37.03 7.00
CA GLY A 11 -14.60 36.87 8.45
C GLY A 11 -14.63 35.42 8.95
N LEU A 12 -13.94 35.20 10.06
CA LEU A 12 -14.50 34.72 11.33
C LEU A 12 -13.61 35.26 12.46
N ARG A 13 -14.26 35.66 13.55
CA ARG A 13 -13.80 36.63 14.56
C ARG A 13 -12.70 36.06 15.44
N SER A 14 -11.64 36.85 15.67
CA SER A 14 -10.80 36.71 16.85
C SER A 14 -11.54 37.33 18.04
N THR A 15 -11.94 36.52 19.01
CA THR A 15 -12.23 37.00 20.36
C THR A 15 -10.89 37.39 21.00
N GLN A 16 -10.65 38.68 21.18
CA GLN A 16 -9.62 39.20 22.07
C GLN A 16 -10.12 39.03 23.51
N LEU A 17 -9.52 38.11 24.26
CA LEU A 17 -9.54 38.18 25.72
C LEU A 17 -8.58 39.31 26.15
N LYS A 18 -9.14 40.36 26.74
CA LYS A 18 -8.41 41.44 27.40
C LYS A 18 -7.59 40.83 28.55
N ARG A 19 -6.31 41.20 28.63
CA ARG A 19 -5.53 41.10 29.88
C ARG A 19 -6.19 42.01 30.91
N THR A 20 -6.69 41.43 31.98
CA THR A 20 -6.83 42.09 33.26
C THR A 20 -5.59 41.75 34.07
N GLU A 21 -4.83 42.78 34.41
CA GLU A 21 -3.89 42.76 35.53
C GLU A 21 -4.70 42.64 36.82
N ASP A 22 -4.32 41.72 37.71
CA ASP A 22 -4.20 41.95 39.16
C ASP A 22 -4.05 40.62 39.95
N PHE A 23 -3.25 40.70 41.03
CA PHE A 23 -3.11 39.81 42.20
C PHE A 23 -2.02 38.71 42.21
N PRO A 24 -1.41 38.42 43.39
CA PRO A 24 -0.05 38.88 43.69
C PRO A 24 0.93 37.77 44.13
N ASP A 25 2.16 38.20 44.45
CA ASP A 25 3.28 37.47 45.04
C ASP A 25 2.92 36.45 46.13
N TYR A 26 3.47 35.24 46.02
CA TYR A 26 3.81 34.42 47.19
C TYR A 26 5.21 33.85 47.06
N LYS A 27 6.05 34.22 48.03
CA LYS A 27 7.43 33.77 48.23
C LYS A 27 7.47 32.36 48.83
N CYS A 28 8.48 31.64 48.39
CA CYS A 28 8.96 30.34 48.87
C CYS A 28 9.81 30.48 50.16
N THR A 29 9.70 29.50 51.06
CA THR A 29 10.71 29.04 52.05
C THR A 29 10.31 27.61 52.46
N ALA A 30 10.94 26.54 51.95
CA ALA A 30 12.18 25.87 52.41
C ALA A 30 11.96 24.72 53.44
N GLN A 31 11.83 23.47 52.91
CA GLN A 31 12.59 22.19 53.14
C GLN A 31 13.22 21.81 54.52
N PRO A 32 13.74 20.56 54.75
CA PRO A 32 13.45 19.21 54.16
C PRO A 32 13.58 17.98 55.13
N GLN A 33 13.16 16.79 54.67
CA GLN A 33 13.80 15.46 54.92
C GLN A 33 13.31 14.48 53.82
N ALA A 34 14.05 14.28 52.72
CA ALA A 34 14.94 13.13 52.41
C ALA A 34 14.24 11.76 52.61
N TYR A 35 14.03 10.89 51.63
CA TYR A 35 14.95 10.31 50.65
C TYR A 35 14.16 9.76 49.45
N TRP A 36 14.73 9.78 48.23
CA TRP A 36 14.85 8.63 47.30
C TRP A 36 15.51 9.07 45.98
N PHE A 37 16.69 8.47 45.74
CA PHE A 37 17.41 8.22 44.48
C PHE A 37 17.44 9.24 43.33
N CYS A 38 18.64 9.80 43.15
CA CYS A 38 19.09 10.64 42.05
C CYS A 38 19.36 9.86 40.77
N ILE A 39 18.66 10.19 39.68
CA ILE A 39 19.26 10.33 38.34
C ILE A 39 18.88 11.72 37.80
N GLY A 40 19.74 12.68 38.12
CA GLY A 40 20.13 13.80 37.29
C GLY A 40 19.05 14.67 36.64
N ALA A 41 18.49 15.60 37.41
CA ALA A 41 17.89 16.84 36.90
C ALA A 41 18.87 17.69 36.04
N GLU A 42 20.16 17.33 35.99
CA GLU A 42 21.16 17.91 35.09
C GLU A 42 20.89 17.61 33.60
N VAL A 43 20.26 16.50 33.25
CA VAL A 43 19.97 16.18 31.83
C VAL A 43 18.84 17.08 31.29
N LEU A 44 17.86 17.42 32.13
CA LEU A 44 16.73 18.26 31.72
C LEU A 44 17.10 19.74 31.62
N LEU A 45 18.04 20.22 32.45
CA LEU A 45 18.60 21.58 32.37
C LEU A 45 19.53 21.76 31.16
N VAL A 46 20.29 20.73 30.79
CA VAL A 46 21.12 20.77 29.57
C VAL A 46 20.27 20.77 28.29
N ILE A 47 19.10 20.11 28.26
CA ILE A 47 18.19 20.11 27.10
C ILE A 47 17.42 21.44 26.98
N THR A 48 17.05 22.06 28.10
CA THR A 48 16.34 23.34 28.09
C THR A 48 17.24 24.54 27.76
N ASP A 49 18.53 24.52 28.16
CA ASP A 49 19.50 25.51 27.71
C ASP A 49 20.01 25.28 26.27
N TYR A 50 19.95 24.05 25.74
CA TYR A 50 20.23 23.78 24.33
C TYR A 50 19.25 24.47 23.37
N LEU A 51 18.02 24.75 23.82
CA LEU A 51 16.98 25.45 23.07
C LEU A 51 17.09 26.99 23.15
N ARG A 52 17.98 27.53 23.99
CA ARG A 52 18.29 28.97 24.11
C ARG A 52 19.55 29.41 23.37
N MET A 53 20.11 28.58 22.48
CA MET A 53 21.15 29.04 21.57
C MET A 53 20.53 29.89 20.45
N ALA A 54 20.78 31.21 20.50
CA ALA A 54 20.28 32.28 19.65
C ALA A 54 20.03 31.90 18.17
N ARG A 55 18.83 31.40 17.87
CA ARG A 55 18.33 31.24 16.49
C ARG A 55 18.05 32.64 15.94
N ILE A 56 18.80 33.06 14.92
CA ILE A 56 18.50 34.30 14.19
C ILE A 56 17.07 34.24 13.66
N LYS A 57 16.23 35.19 14.09
CA LYS A 57 14.84 35.29 13.67
C LYS A 57 14.77 36.05 12.34
N VAL A 58 14.02 35.50 11.39
CA VAL A 58 13.98 36.03 10.01
C VAL A 58 13.36 37.43 9.92
N HIS A 59 12.44 37.78 10.83
CA HIS A 59 11.83 39.11 10.84
C HIS A 59 12.83 40.22 11.21
N GLU A 60 13.75 39.96 12.14
CA GLU A 60 14.82 40.91 12.52
C GLU A 60 15.75 41.20 11.34
N LEU A 61 16.11 40.16 10.56
CA LEU A 61 16.92 40.32 9.35
C LEU A 61 16.25 41.16 8.26
N ARG A 62 14.92 41.21 8.21
CA ARG A 62 14.20 42.01 7.20
C ARG A 62 14.29 43.51 7.48
N VAL A 63 14.49 43.91 8.73
CA VAL A 63 14.63 45.32 9.13
C VAL A 63 16.03 45.86 8.81
N LYS A 64 17.06 45.00 8.84
CA LYS A 64 18.47 45.37 8.63
C LYS A 64 18.81 45.88 7.23
N SER A 65 19.79 46.79 7.12
CA SER A 65 20.27 47.31 5.84
C SER A 65 21.07 46.27 5.03
N LYS A 66 21.31 46.53 3.73
CA LYS A 66 22.08 45.60 2.87
C LYS A 66 23.52 45.43 3.36
N THR A 67 24.14 46.50 3.85
CA THR A 67 25.50 46.51 4.39
C THR A 67 25.59 45.71 5.68
N GLU A 68 24.63 45.89 6.60
CA GLU A 68 24.53 45.09 7.83
C GLU A 68 24.36 43.59 7.54
N LEU A 69 23.52 43.22 6.56
CA LEU A 69 23.32 41.82 6.19
C LEU A 69 24.59 41.19 5.59
N LEU A 70 25.38 41.95 4.83
CA LEU A 70 26.65 41.49 4.27
C LEU A 70 27.73 41.32 5.34
N ASN A 71 27.81 42.24 6.30
CA ASN A 71 28.73 42.14 7.43
C ASN A 71 28.37 40.94 8.31
N GLN A 72 27.09 40.77 8.65
CA GLN A 72 26.62 39.62 9.41
C GLN A 72 26.85 38.30 8.67
N LEU A 73 26.72 38.27 7.34
CA LEU A 73 27.07 37.10 6.53
C LEU A 73 28.57 36.78 6.57
N LYS A 74 29.43 37.80 6.56
CA LYS A 74 30.89 37.65 6.64
C LYS A 74 31.31 37.05 7.99
N GLU A 75 30.74 37.57 9.08
CA GLU A 75 30.96 37.06 10.44
C GLU A 75 30.54 35.59 10.58
N LEU A 76 29.32 35.25 10.15
CA LEU A 76 28.83 33.86 10.20
C LEU A 76 29.66 32.88 9.35
N LYS A 77 30.18 33.34 8.21
CA LYS A 77 31.08 32.53 7.36
C LYS A 77 32.44 32.31 8.04
N ALA A 78 32.98 33.33 8.71
CA ALA A 78 34.22 33.21 9.48
C ALA A 78 34.04 32.24 10.67
N GLU A 79 32.91 32.35 11.39
CA GLU A 79 32.56 31.41 12.47
C GLU A 79 32.45 29.98 11.95
N LEU A 80 31.77 29.77 10.82
CA LEU A 80 31.66 28.43 10.21
C LEU A 80 33.02 27.86 9.79
N ALA A 81 33.95 28.70 9.31
CA ALA A 81 35.29 28.27 8.95
C ALA A 81 36.07 27.80 10.18
N LEU A 82 36.03 28.56 11.28
CA LEU A 82 36.65 28.18 12.56
C LEU A 82 36.07 26.87 13.12
N LEU A 83 34.75 26.70 13.06
CA LEU A 83 34.08 25.47 13.51
C LEU A 83 34.42 24.25 12.64
N ARG A 84 34.71 24.44 11.35
CA ARG A 84 35.16 23.36 10.46
C ARG A 84 36.58 22.92 10.76
N VAL A 85 37.48 23.86 11.07
CA VAL A 85 38.84 23.53 11.53
C VAL A 85 38.78 22.74 12.84
N ALA A 86 37.97 23.21 13.81
CA ALA A 86 37.77 22.51 15.08
C ALA A 86 37.17 21.10 14.91
N LYS A 87 36.38 20.85 13.85
CA LYS A 87 35.87 19.51 13.53
C LYS A 87 36.97 18.56 13.05
N VAL A 88 37.92 19.07 12.26
CA VAL A 88 39.03 18.26 11.73
C VAL A 88 40.05 17.96 12.83
N THR A 89 40.25 18.86 13.78
CA THR A 89 41.18 18.68 14.90
C THR A 89 40.58 17.95 16.12
N GLY A 90 39.41 17.31 15.99
CA GLY A 90 38.78 16.55 17.07
C GLY A 90 38.26 17.40 18.24
N GLY A 91 37.85 18.63 17.99
CA GLY A 91 37.40 19.58 19.03
C GLY A 91 36.10 19.18 19.76
N ALA A 92 35.89 19.79 20.93
CA ALA A 92 34.81 19.47 21.87
C ALA A 92 33.40 19.37 21.22
N PRO A 93 32.56 18.38 21.62
CA PRO A 93 31.23 18.14 21.06
C PRO A 93 30.31 19.38 21.03
N ASN A 94 30.41 20.24 22.06
CA ASN A 94 29.65 21.49 22.15
C ASN A 94 29.95 22.51 21.05
N LYS A 95 31.13 22.44 20.41
CA LYS A 95 31.45 23.27 19.23
C LYS A 95 30.89 22.65 17.94
N LEU A 96 30.85 21.32 17.84
CA LEU A 96 30.36 20.60 16.66
C LEU A 96 28.85 20.76 16.45
N SER A 97 28.08 20.80 17.53
CA SER A 97 26.62 21.01 17.46
C SER A 97 26.24 22.38 16.88
N LYS A 98 27.09 23.40 17.04
CA LYS A 98 26.88 24.76 16.49
C LYS A 98 26.95 24.82 14.96
N ILE A 99 27.65 23.89 14.31
CA ILE A 99 27.81 23.86 12.84
C ILE A 99 26.46 23.84 12.13
N LYS A 100 25.51 23.03 12.60
CA LYS A 100 24.16 22.93 12.01
C LYS A 100 23.41 24.26 12.12
N VAL A 101 23.52 24.92 13.27
CA VAL A 101 22.85 26.20 13.57
C VAL A 101 23.43 27.33 12.71
N VAL A 102 24.76 27.44 12.63
CA VAL A 102 25.44 28.48 11.83
C VAL A 102 25.14 28.32 10.33
N ARG A 103 25.11 27.09 9.80
CA ARG A 103 24.73 26.83 8.39
C ARG A 103 23.29 27.29 8.09
N LEU A 104 22.36 27.02 9.00
CA LEU A 104 20.96 27.47 8.88
C LEU A 104 20.86 29.01 8.95
N SER A 105 21.63 29.65 9.82
CA SER A 105 21.73 31.11 9.93
C SER A 105 22.25 31.76 8.66
N ILE A 106 23.32 31.24 8.06
CA ILE A 106 23.86 31.70 6.77
C ILE A 106 22.81 31.60 5.66
N ALA A 107 22.10 30.47 5.58
CA ALA A 107 21.05 30.26 4.58
C ALA A 107 19.90 31.26 4.73
N ARG A 108 19.50 31.58 5.97
CA ARG A 108 18.47 32.60 6.26
C ARG A 108 18.89 33.99 5.82
N VAL A 109 20.12 34.42 6.13
CA VAL A 109 20.65 35.72 5.72
C VAL A 109 20.73 35.84 4.18
N LEU A 110 21.28 34.83 3.50
CA LEU A 110 21.34 34.78 2.03
C LEU A 110 19.94 34.85 1.39
N THR A 111 18.96 34.19 1.98
CA THR A 111 17.57 34.21 1.51
C THR A 111 16.98 35.62 1.61
N VAL A 112 17.18 36.32 2.74
CA VAL A 112 16.69 37.69 2.91
C VAL A 112 17.39 38.67 1.96
N ILE A 113 18.70 38.54 1.76
CA ILE A 113 19.45 39.33 0.78
C ILE A 113 18.87 39.12 -0.64
N SER A 114 18.65 37.85 -1.04
CA SER A 114 18.07 37.52 -2.35
C SER A 114 16.65 38.06 -2.51
N GLN A 115 15.82 37.99 -1.45
CA GLN A 115 14.47 38.55 -1.45
C GLN A 115 14.47 40.06 -1.61
N LYS A 116 15.30 40.79 -0.85
CA LYS A 116 15.43 42.25 -0.98
C LYS A 116 15.92 42.67 -2.36
N GLN A 117 16.93 41.97 -2.89
CA GLN A 117 17.46 42.23 -4.23
C GLN A 117 16.40 41.99 -5.31
N LYS A 118 15.67 40.88 -5.24
CA LYS A 118 14.58 40.58 -6.20
C LYS A 118 13.41 41.54 -6.07
N ALA A 119 13.08 42.01 -4.86
CA ALA A 119 12.03 43.02 -4.66
C ALA A 119 12.42 44.36 -5.30
N ALA A 120 13.64 44.85 -5.05
CA ALA A 120 14.15 46.06 -5.67
C ALA A 120 14.20 45.96 -7.21
N LEU A 121 14.65 44.81 -7.73
CA LEU A 121 14.65 44.54 -9.16
C LEU A 121 13.23 44.45 -9.76
N ARG A 122 12.26 43.88 -9.05
CA ARG A 122 10.86 43.86 -9.54
C ARG A 122 10.28 45.26 -9.64
N GLU A 123 10.59 46.15 -8.69
CA GLU A 123 10.13 47.53 -8.75
C GLU A 123 10.80 48.28 -9.91
N ALA A 124 12.13 48.13 -10.08
CA ALA A 124 12.88 48.78 -11.15
C ALA A 124 12.48 48.34 -12.58
N TYR A 125 11.86 47.16 -12.73
CA TYR A 125 11.48 46.57 -14.01
C TYR A 125 9.96 46.40 -14.21
N LYS A 126 9.12 46.93 -13.30
CA LYS A 126 7.66 46.74 -13.28
C LYS A 126 6.96 47.12 -14.59
N ASN A 127 7.48 48.13 -15.29
CA ASN A 127 6.91 48.67 -16.54
C ASN A 127 7.91 48.65 -17.72
N LYS A 128 9.03 47.93 -17.60
CA LYS A 128 10.03 47.85 -18.68
C LYS A 128 9.68 46.74 -19.67
N LYS A 129 9.86 47.00 -20.97
CA LYS A 129 9.60 46.05 -22.06
C LYS A 129 10.39 44.74 -21.92
N LEU A 130 11.57 44.77 -21.31
CA LEU A 130 12.44 43.61 -21.12
C LEU A 130 12.64 43.31 -19.63
N LEU A 131 12.16 42.14 -19.18
CA LEU A 131 12.42 41.61 -17.85
C LEU A 131 13.63 40.65 -17.84
N PRO A 132 14.59 40.83 -16.91
CA PRO A 132 15.65 39.87 -16.64
C PRO A 132 15.10 38.45 -16.40
N LEU A 133 15.82 37.43 -16.88
CA LEU A 133 15.40 36.02 -16.82
C LEU A 133 15.12 35.56 -15.38
N ASP A 134 15.89 36.03 -14.41
CA ASP A 134 15.77 35.66 -12.99
C ASP A 134 14.49 36.16 -12.29
N LEU A 135 13.83 37.17 -12.86
CA LEU A 135 12.57 37.71 -12.35
C LEU A 135 11.34 37.04 -12.96
N ARG A 136 11.52 36.26 -14.03
CA ARG A 136 10.42 35.55 -14.69
C ARG A 136 9.92 34.41 -13.80
N PRO A 137 8.60 34.19 -13.71
CA PRO A 137 8.06 33.03 -13.02
C PRO A 137 8.55 31.74 -13.72
N LYS A 138 9.20 30.85 -12.97
CA LYS A 138 9.68 29.55 -13.48
C LYS A 138 8.49 28.64 -13.76
N LYS A 139 7.94 28.74 -14.98
CA LYS A 139 6.87 27.87 -15.48
C LYS A 139 7.47 26.66 -16.21
N THR A 140 6.91 25.48 -15.99
CA THR A 140 7.27 24.27 -16.76
C THR A 140 6.97 24.47 -18.25
N ARG A 141 7.64 23.73 -19.13
CA ARG A 141 7.42 23.79 -20.58
C ARG A 141 5.95 23.53 -20.93
N ALA A 142 5.31 22.59 -20.23
CA ALA A 142 3.89 22.28 -20.38
C ALA A 142 2.99 23.48 -20.07
N ILE A 143 3.24 24.21 -18.97
CA ILE A 143 2.46 25.40 -18.60
C ILE A 143 2.69 26.54 -19.60
N ARG A 144 3.90 26.67 -20.15
CA ARG A 144 4.22 27.68 -21.19
C ARG A 144 3.56 27.40 -22.53
N ARG A 145 3.28 26.14 -22.86
CA ARG A 145 2.66 25.72 -24.14
C ARG A 145 1.16 25.44 -24.03
N ARG A 146 0.56 25.59 -22.86
CA ARG A 146 -0.88 25.37 -22.66
C ARG A 146 -1.66 26.41 -23.48
N LEU A 147 -2.60 25.92 -24.29
CA LEU A 147 -3.53 26.77 -25.02
C LEU A 147 -4.40 27.57 -24.05
N THR A 148 -4.71 28.81 -24.41
CA THR A 148 -5.70 29.59 -23.67
C THR A 148 -7.09 28.98 -23.87
N LYS A 149 -8.03 29.20 -22.93
CA LYS A 149 -9.41 28.67 -23.04
C LYS A 149 -10.08 29.05 -24.37
N HIS A 150 -9.77 30.23 -24.89
CA HIS A 150 -10.26 30.66 -26.20
C HIS A 150 -9.63 29.85 -27.34
N GLN A 151 -8.30 29.66 -27.33
CA GLN A 151 -7.63 28.85 -28.35
C GLN A 151 -8.07 27.37 -28.31
N ASP A 152 -8.31 26.84 -27.13
CA ASP A 152 -8.80 25.46 -26.91
C ASP A 152 -10.24 25.28 -27.42
N SER A 153 -11.03 26.36 -27.47
CA SER A 153 -12.40 26.36 -28.00
C SER A 153 -12.49 26.50 -29.52
N LEU A 154 -11.39 26.86 -30.20
CA LEU A 154 -11.38 27.03 -31.65
C LEU A 154 -11.19 25.68 -32.33
N LYS A 155 -12.24 25.20 -33.01
CA LYS A 155 -12.16 24.01 -33.87
C LYS A 155 -11.60 24.38 -35.24
N THR A 156 -10.67 23.58 -35.73
CA THR A 156 -10.14 23.74 -37.09
C THR A 156 -11.20 23.39 -38.15
N GLU A 157 -11.11 23.98 -39.34
CA GLU A 157 -11.91 23.61 -40.52
C GLU A 157 -11.88 22.09 -40.79
N ARG A 158 -10.70 21.48 -40.56
CA ARG A 158 -10.49 20.03 -40.71
C ARG A 158 -11.26 19.22 -39.68
N GLU A 159 -11.29 19.65 -38.42
CA GLU A 159 -12.11 19.02 -37.38
C GLU A 159 -13.60 19.19 -37.65
N LYS A 160 -14.04 20.39 -38.06
CA LYS A 160 -15.44 20.63 -38.44
C LYS A 160 -15.87 19.69 -39.57
N LYS A 161 -15.05 19.56 -40.62
CA LYS A 161 -15.29 18.62 -41.73
C LYS A 161 -15.27 17.16 -41.27
N LYS A 162 -14.34 16.78 -40.39
CA LYS A 162 -14.27 15.43 -39.83
C LYS A 162 -15.51 15.08 -38.99
N GLU A 163 -15.99 15.99 -38.15
CA GLU A 163 -17.22 15.81 -37.36
C GLU A 163 -18.47 15.72 -38.25
N MET A 164 -18.50 16.49 -39.35
CA MET A 164 -19.56 16.41 -40.37
C MET A 164 -19.54 15.09 -41.15
N TYR A 165 -18.37 14.63 -41.61
CA TYR A 165 -18.27 13.41 -42.41
C TYR A 165 -18.37 12.14 -41.57
N TYR A 166 -17.99 12.21 -40.29
CA TYR A 166 -18.02 11.09 -39.35
C TYR A 166 -18.75 11.50 -38.04
N PRO A 167 -20.06 11.76 -38.10
CA PRO A 167 -20.84 12.03 -36.90
C PRO A 167 -20.79 10.79 -36.00
N MET A 168 -20.76 11.01 -34.68
CA MET A 168 -20.68 9.94 -33.68
C MET A 168 -21.93 9.03 -33.79
N ARG A 169 -21.79 7.91 -34.47
CA ARG A 169 -22.86 6.90 -34.58
C ARG A 169 -22.94 6.14 -33.26
N LYS A 170 -24.03 6.35 -32.52
CA LYS A 170 -24.33 5.57 -31.31
C LYS A 170 -24.84 4.19 -31.73
N TYR A 171 -24.00 3.17 -31.60
CA TYR A 171 -24.40 1.78 -31.74
C TYR A 171 -24.67 1.19 -30.35
N ALA A 172 -25.76 0.47 -30.17
CA ALA A 172 -25.97 -0.37 -29.01
C ALA A 172 -25.13 -1.64 -29.16
N ILE A 173 -23.86 -1.57 -28.74
CA ILE A 173 -22.97 -2.73 -28.68
C ILE A 173 -22.97 -3.22 -27.23
N LYS A 174 -23.31 -4.49 -27.03
CA LYS A 174 -23.13 -5.20 -25.75
C LYS A 174 -21.62 -5.38 -25.53
N LEU A 175 -20.97 -4.33 -25.01
CA LEU A 175 -19.53 -4.30 -24.78
C LEU A 175 -19.18 -5.17 -23.58
N HIS A 176 -18.47 -6.27 -23.85
CA HIS A 176 -17.57 -6.88 -22.86
C HIS A 176 -16.42 -5.89 -22.64
N LEU A 177 -16.50 -5.11 -21.55
CA LEU A 177 -15.41 -4.26 -21.11
C LEU A 177 -14.29 -5.14 -20.56
N HIS A 178 -13.18 -5.23 -21.29
CA HIS A 178 -11.90 -5.55 -20.68
C HIS A 178 -11.47 -4.35 -19.82
N SER A 179 -11.58 -4.51 -18.50
CA SER A 179 -11.14 -3.56 -17.49
C SER A 179 -9.62 -3.60 -17.36
N LEU A 180 -8.97 -2.48 -17.73
CA LEU A 180 -7.64 -2.15 -17.23
C LEU A 180 -7.83 -1.43 -15.89
N ALA A 181 -7.68 -2.16 -14.79
CA ALA A 181 -7.61 -1.60 -13.46
C ALA A 181 -6.39 -2.15 -12.73
N GLN A 182 -5.57 -1.23 -12.23
CA GLN A 182 -4.48 -1.53 -11.31
C GLN A 182 -5.08 -1.81 -9.94
N VAL A 183 -4.81 -2.98 -9.37
CA VAL A 183 -5.15 -3.31 -7.99
C VAL A 183 -3.85 -3.30 -7.19
N GLU A 184 -3.79 -2.50 -6.13
CA GLU A 184 -2.69 -2.51 -5.16
C GLU A 184 -2.64 -3.87 -4.44
N MET A 185 -1.69 -4.71 -4.88
CA MET A 185 -0.82 -5.61 -4.11
C MET A 185 0.24 -6.18 -5.07
N ALA A 186 1.39 -5.52 -5.22
CA ALA A 186 2.40 -5.81 -6.27
C ALA A 186 3.04 -7.22 -6.27
N ARG A 187 2.59 -8.14 -5.40
CA ARG A 187 3.02 -9.53 -5.38
C ARG A 187 1.82 -10.39 -5.01
N LYS A 188 1.29 -11.14 -5.98
CA LYS A 188 0.16 -12.05 -5.77
C LYS A 188 0.57 -13.48 -6.09
N LYS A 189 0.26 -14.37 -5.15
CA LYS A 189 0.39 -15.81 -5.33
C LYS A 189 -0.57 -16.29 -6.41
N ILE A 190 -0.09 -17.24 -7.20
CA ILE A 190 -0.89 -17.95 -8.20
C ILE A 190 -0.89 -19.43 -7.86
N ARG A 191 -1.92 -20.14 -8.33
CA ARG A 191 -2.03 -21.59 -8.15
C ARG A 191 -0.85 -22.31 -8.82
N GLU A 192 -0.58 -23.52 -8.35
CA GLU A 192 0.46 -24.38 -8.94
C GLU A 192 0.14 -24.67 -10.42
N TYR A 193 -1.13 -24.94 -10.72
CA TYR A 193 -1.62 -25.12 -12.09
C TYR A 193 -1.28 -23.94 -12.99
N ASP A 194 -1.53 -22.71 -12.56
CA ASP A 194 -1.23 -21.51 -13.34
C ASP A 194 0.26 -21.32 -13.53
N SER A 195 1.05 -21.59 -12.48
CA SER A 195 2.52 -21.54 -12.54
C SER A 195 3.06 -22.50 -13.59
N LYS A 196 2.57 -23.75 -13.59
CA LYS A 196 2.95 -24.80 -14.54
C LYS A 196 2.46 -24.52 -15.96
N ARG A 197 1.25 -23.98 -16.12
CA ARG A 197 0.70 -23.55 -17.41
C ARG A 197 1.55 -22.46 -18.04
N LEU A 198 1.87 -21.41 -17.30
CA LEU A 198 2.74 -20.32 -17.77
C LEU A 198 4.12 -20.85 -18.16
N LEU A 199 4.70 -21.71 -17.32
CA LEU A 199 5.98 -22.35 -17.61
C LEU A 199 5.91 -23.13 -18.93
N LYS A 200 4.95 -24.04 -19.09
CA LYS A 200 4.78 -24.85 -20.31
C LYS A 200 4.64 -24.00 -21.57
N GLU A 201 3.73 -23.01 -21.54
CA GLU A 201 3.40 -22.19 -22.71
C GLU A 201 4.57 -21.31 -23.17
N HIS A 202 5.35 -20.78 -22.23
CA HIS A 202 6.43 -19.84 -22.55
C HIS A 202 7.79 -20.50 -22.66
N PHE A 203 8.03 -21.65 -22.02
CA PHE A 203 9.24 -22.45 -22.24
C PHE A 203 9.35 -22.84 -23.72
N LYS A 204 8.27 -23.37 -24.31
CA LYS A 204 8.18 -23.69 -25.74
C LYS A 204 8.48 -22.50 -26.68
N LYS A 205 8.28 -21.26 -26.22
CA LYS A 205 8.58 -20.06 -27.03
C LYS A 205 10.06 -19.66 -26.95
N LEU A 206 10.73 -20.02 -25.85
CA LEU A 206 12.12 -19.67 -25.60
C LEU A 206 13.08 -20.77 -26.02
N THR A 207 12.63 -22.03 -26.07
CA THR A 207 13.39 -23.20 -26.47
C THR A 207 12.72 -23.92 -27.64
N VAL A 208 13.50 -24.67 -28.44
CA VAL A 208 12.95 -25.54 -29.49
C VAL A 208 12.21 -26.75 -28.88
N THR A 209 12.57 -27.12 -27.64
CA THR A 209 12.02 -28.25 -26.89
C THR A 209 10.75 -27.87 -26.14
N GLU A 210 9.80 -28.80 -26.05
CA GLU A 210 8.60 -28.67 -25.22
C GLU A 210 8.80 -29.31 -23.84
N LEU A 211 8.24 -28.69 -22.80
CA LEU A 211 8.11 -29.34 -21.49
C LEU A 211 6.91 -30.29 -21.50
N GLY A 212 7.13 -31.52 -21.06
CA GLY A 212 6.11 -32.56 -20.91
C GLY A 212 5.15 -32.33 -19.75
N ILE A 213 4.88 -31.08 -19.37
CA ILE A 213 3.98 -30.72 -18.28
C ILE A 213 2.53 -31.00 -18.73
N LYS A 214 1.84 -31.85 -17.98
CA LYS A 214 0.40 -32.10 -18.11
C LYS A 214 -0.22 -31.89 -16.74
N SER A 215 -1.28 -31.09 -16.69
CA SER A 215 -1.95 -30.77 -15.43
C SER A 215 -3.40 -30.43 -15.71
N ALA A 216 -4.29 -30.90 -14.86
CA ALA A 216 -5.70 -30.56 -14.86
C ALA A 216 -6.12 -30.05 -13.47
N GLN A 217 -7.08 -29.12 -13.44
CA GLN A 217 -7.71 -28.68 -12.19
C GLN A 217 -9.08 -29.33 -12.01
N ILE A 218 -9.38 -29.70 -10.77
CA ILE A 218 -10.70 -30.21 -10.37
C ILE A 218 -11.25 -29.32 -9.26
N THR A 219 -12.47 -28.82 -9.47
CA THR A 219 -13.27 -28.04 -8.54
C THR A 219 -14.65 -28.68 -8.38
N GLU A 220 -15.49 -28.12 -7.49
CA GLU A 220 -16.89 -28.56 -7.33
C GLU A 220 -17.70 -28.48 -8.63
N SER A 221 -17.41 -27.52 -9.51
CA SER A 221 -18.11 -27.37 -10.79
C SER A 221 -17.57 -28.25 -11.91
N THR A 222 -16.52 -29.06 -11.66
CA THR A 222 -15.85 -29.84 -12.70
C THR A 222 -16.60 -31.14 -12.97
N ASN A 223 -17.04 -31.35 -14.21
CA ASN A 223 -17.53 -32.65 -14.66
C ASN A 223 -16.34 -33.55 -15.03
N LEU A 224 -16.16 -34.64 -14.29
CA LEU A 224 -15.03 -35.56 -14.48
C LEU A 224 -15.05 -36.28 -15.83
N ASN A 225 -16.23 -36.52 -16.41
CA ASN A 225 -16.33 -37.14 -17.73
C ASN A 225 -15.85 -36.19 -18.83
N GLU A 226 -16.31 -34.94 -18.80
CA GLU A 226 -15.84 -33.89 -19.72
C GLU A 226 -14.34 -33.61 -19.56
N LEU A 227 -13.83 -33.69 -18.33
CA LEU A 227 -12.41 -33.55 -18.07
C LEU A 227 -11.61 -34.67 -18.74
N ALA A 228 -12.06 -35.92 -18.63
CA ALA A 228 -11.41 -37.06 -19.26
C ALA A 228 -11.46 -37.00 -20.80
N GLU A 229 -12.53 -36.46 -21.39
CA GLU A 229 -12.61 -36.19 -22.83
C GLU A 229 -11.64 -35.10 -23.27
N LYS A 230 -11.53 -34.03 -22.50
CA LYS A 230 -10.63 -32.90 -22.78
C LYS A 230 -9.16 -33.27 -22.59
N GLU A 231 -8.86 -34.10 -21.60
CA GLU A 231 -7.51 -34.49 -21.19
C GLU A 231 -7.36 -36.03 -21.19
N PRO A 232 -7.29 -36.69 -22.36
CA PRO A 232 -7.34 -38.15 -22.46
C PRO A 232 -6.21 -38.90 -21.73
N TRP A 233 -5.08 -38.23 -21.52
CA TRP A 233 -3.92 -38.79 -20.81
C TRP A 233 -4.24 -39.18 -19.36
N ILE A 234 -5.27 -38.56 -18.76
CA ILE A 234 -5.72 -38.87 -17.40
C ILE A 234 -6.21 -40.33 -17.29
N LEU A 235 -6.75 -40.90 -18.38
CA LEU A 235 -7.26 -42.27 -18.38
C LEU A 235 -6.17 -43.32 -18.57
N THR A 236 -5.03 -42.95 -19.16
CA THR A 236 -3.98 -43.88 -19.57
C THR A 236 -2.78 -43.89 -18.64
N GLU A 237 -2.46 -42.76 -18.02
CA GLU A 237 -1.28 -42.60 -17.19
C GLU A 237 -1.61 -42.82 -15.71
N LYS A 238 -0.60 -43.22 -14.92
CA LYS A 238 -0.69 -43.14 -13.47
C LYS A 238 -0.62 -41.69 -13.03
N LEU A 239 -1.32 -41.34 -11.95
CA LEU A 239 -1.63 -39.97 -11.59
C LEU A 239 -1.17 -39.63 -10.17
N VAL A 240 -0.99 -38.33 -9.96
CA VAL A 240 -0.83 -37.66 -8.68
C VAL A 240 -1.98 -36.69 -8.52
N VAL A 241 -2.58 -36.67 -7.33
CA VAL A 241 -3.62 -35.69 -6.99
C VAL A 241 -3.28 -35.01 -5.66
N LYS A 242 -3.41 -33.69 -5.63
CA LYS A 242 -3.11 -32.85 -4.46
C LYS A 242 -3.94 -31.57 -4.46
N PRO A 243 -4.29 -31.00 -3.28
CA PRO A 243 -4.92 -29.69 -3.20
C PRO A 243 -4.03 -28.58 -3.80
N ASP A 244 -4.67 -27.65 -4.51
CA ASP A 244 -4.05 -26.50 -5.16
C ASP A 244 -4.64 -25.18 -4.62
N MET A 245 -4.33 -24.89 -3.34
CA MET A 245 -4.95 -23.82 -2.56
C MET A 245 -3.94 -22.99 -1.77
N LEU A 246 -2.73 -22.81 -2.31
CA LEU A 246 -1.68 -21.93 -1.76
C LEU A 246 -1.15 -22.28 -0.35
N PHE A 247 -1.31 -23.52 0.11
CA PHE A 247 -0.68 -23.99 1.35
C PHE A 247 0.37 -25.07 1.09
N GLY A 248 1.45 -25.05 1.87
CA GLY A 248 2.56 -25.99 1.77
C GLY A 248 2.35 -27.28 2.58
N LYS A 249 3.40 -28.11 2.63
CA LYS A 249 3.47 -29.34 3.47
C LYS A 249 2.31 -30.34 3.25
N ARG A 250 1.77 -30.36 2.03
CA ARG A 250 0.68 -31.26 1.59
C ARG A 250 1.03 -32.74 1.79
N GLY A 251 2.26 -33.14 1.41
CA GLY A 251 2.75 -34.52 1.56
C GLY A 251 2.77 -34.98 3.02
N LYS A 252 3.33 -34.15 3.92
CA LYS A 252 3.36 -34.42 5.37
C LYS A 252 1.97 -34.49 6.03
N SER A 253 0.95 -33.95 5.35
CA SER A 253 -0.43 -33.87 5.87
C SER A 253 -1.36 -34.95 5.28
N GLY A 254 -0.82 -35.91 4.51
CA GLY A 254 -1.63 -36.96 3.87
C GLY A 254 -2.60 -36.43 2.80
N LEU A 255 -2.36 -35.23 2.28
CA LEU A 255 -3.18 -34.57 1.26
C LEU A 255 -2.64 -34.78 -0.15
N VAL A 256 -1.61 -35.60 -0.33
CA VAL A 256 -1.07 -35.99 -1.63
C VAL A 256 -1.27 -37.48 -1.78
N ALA A 257 -1.90 -37.89 -2.88
CA ALA A 257 -1.93 -39.29 -3.28
C ALA A 257 -1.15 -39.47 -4.59
N LEU A 258 -0.34 -40.52 -4.63
CA LEU A 258 0.60 -40.83 -5.70
C LEU A 258 0.23 -42.15 -6.36
N ASN A 259 0.63 -42.31 -7.63
CA ASN A 259 0.50 -43.55 -8.39
C ASN A 259 -0.93 -44.11 -8.48
N LEU A 260 -1.92 -43.22 -8.60
CA LEU A 260 -3.33 -43.57 -8.69
C LEU A 260 -3.77 -43.74 -10.15
N ASP A 261 -4.83 -44.51 -10.39
CA ASP A 261 -5.62 -44.39 -11.62
C ASP A 261 -6.73 -43.31 -11.52
N PHE A 262 -7.42 -43.04 -12.62
CA PHE A 262 -8.46 -42.01 -12.64
C PHE A 262 -9.66 -42.30 -11.72
N ALA A 263 -10.03 -43.57 -11.52
CA ALA A 263 -11.13 -43.93 -10.64
C ALA A 263 -10.75 -43.72 -9.16
N GLU A 264 -9.52 -44.05 -8.80
CA GLU A 264 -8.94 -43.79 -7.49
C GLU A 264 -8.81 -42.28 -7.23
N VAL A 265 -8.35 -41.49 -8.21
CA VAL A 265 -8.32 -40.02 -8.11
C VAL A 265 -9.72 -39.46 -7.89
N SER A 266 -10.71 -39.94 -8.65
CA SER A 266 -12.11 -39.51 -8.52
C SER A 266 -12.66 -39.78 -7.11
N THR A 267 -12.33 -40.94 -6.55
CA THR A 267 -12.70 -41.31 -5.17
C THR A 267 -11.99 -40.41 -4.15
N PHE A 268 -10.68 -40.22 -4.31
CA PHE A 268 -9.87 -39.38 -3.42
C PHE A 268 -10.38 -37.94 -3.35
N VAL A 269 -10.73 -37.34 -4.50
CA VAL A 269 -11.29 -36.00 -4.60
C VAL A 269 -12.67 -35.94 -3.97
N LYS A 270 -13.57 -36.87 -4.31
CA LYS A 270 -14.94 -36.89 -3.78
C LYS A 270 -14.98 -36.99 -2.26
N GLU A 271 -14.04 -37.73 -1.67
CA GLU A 271 -13.92 -37.85 -0.22
C GLU A 271 -13.43 -36.59 0.48
N ARG A 272 -12.73 -35.67 -0.20
CA ARG A 272 -12.03 -34.55 0.43
C ARG A 272 -12.55 -33.18 0.01
N LEU A 273 -13.15 -33.08 -1.16
CA LEU A 273 -13.75 -31.84 -1.64
C LEU A 273 -14.85 -31.37 -0.66
N GLY A 274 -14.78 -30.11 -0.26
CA GLY A 274 -15.66 -29.50 0.74
C GLY A 274 -15.31 -29.81 2.21
N LYS A 275 -14.44 -30.78 2.49
CA LYS A 275 -14.03 -31.06 3.88
C LYS A 275 -13.11 -29.97 4.41
N GLU A 276 -13.37 -29.54 5.65
CA GLU A 276 -12.50 -28.60 6.34
C GLU A 276 -11.19 -29.26 6.77
N VAL A 277 -10.08 -28.57 6.51
CA VAL A 277 -8.75 -28.93 6.99
C VAL A 277 -8.10 -27.74 7.67
N GLU A 278 -7.22 -28.03 8.63
CA GLU A 278 -6.43 -27.03 9.34
C GLU A 278 -4.97 -27.12 8.87
N MET A 279 -4.45 -26.02 8.33
CA MET A 279 -3.10 -25.92 7.80
C MET A 279 -2.46 -24.63 8.29
N GLY A 280 -1.37 -24.73 9.06
CA GLY A 280 -0.61 -23.57 9.52
C GLY A 280 -1.42 -22.58 10.37
N GLY A 281 -2.37 -23.06 11.18
CA GLY A 281 -3.25 -22.23 12.01
C GLY A 281 -4.45 -21.62 11.27
N CYS A 282 -4.62 -21.90 9.98
CA CYS A 282 -5.79 -21.51 9.20
C CYS A 282 -6.69 -22.73 8.96
N LYS A 283 -8.00 -22.57 9.14
CA LYS A 283 -9.01 -23.61 8.87
C LYS A 283 -9.84 -23.21 7.64
N GLY A 284 -10.07 -24.15 6.73
CA GLY A 284 -10.93 -23.90 5.56
C GLY A 284 -11.26 -25.18 4.78
N PRO A 285 -12.32 -25.16 3.96
CA PRO A 285 -12.70 -26.29 3.12
C PRO A 285 -11.72 -26.46 1.96
N ILE A 286 -11.47 -27.71 1.54
CA ILE A 286 -10.75 -27.99 0.29
C ILE A 286 -11.68 -27.80 -0.90
N THR A 287 -11.38 -26.85 -1.79
CA THR A 287 -12.25 -26.52 -2.95
C THR A 287 -11.62 -26.82 -4.30
N THR A 288 -10.31 -27.05 -4.36
CA THR A 288 -9.56 -27.13 -5.62
C THR A 288 -8.42 -28.12 -5.51
N PHE A 289 -8.33 -29.02 -6.49
CA PHE A 289 -7.26 -29.99 -6.67
C PHE A 289 -6.55 -29.77 -8.01
N ILE A 290 -5.28 -30.18 -8.06
CA ILE A 290 -4.52 -30.37 -9.28
C ILE A 290 -4.23 -31.87 -9.46
N VAL A 291 -4.41 -32.36 -10.69
CA VAL A 291 -4.11 -33.73 -11.12
C VAL A 291 -3.03 -33.68 -12.18
N GLU A 292 -2.02 -34.52 -12.03
CA GLU A 292 -0.83 -34.55 -12.88
C GLU A 292 -0.38 -36.00 -13.09
N PRO A 293 0.37 -36.33 -14.16
CA PRO A 293 1.00 -37.62 -14.29
C PRO A 293 1.96 -37.92 -13.14
N PHE A 294 1.95 -39.17 -12.68
CA PHE A 294 2.98 -39.72 -11.82
C PHE A 294 4.25 -39.91 -12.64
N VAL A 295 5.33 -39.27 -12.20
CA VAL A 295 6.65 -39.35 -12.84
C VAL A 295 7.54 -40.22 -11.95
N PRO A 296 7.86 -41.47 -12.33
CA PRO A 296 8.86 -42.26 -11.62
C PRO A 296 10.24 -41.61 -11.74
N HIS A 297 10.91 -41.36 -10.62
CA HIS A 297 12.21 -40.71 -10.58
C HIS A 297 12.99 -41.11 -9.31
N ASN A 298 14.32 -40.91 -9.35
CA ASN A 298 15.22 -41.20 -8.24
C ASN A 298 15.90 -39.95 -7.67
N GLU A 299 15.94 -38.87 -8.45
CA GLU A 299 16.66 -37.64 -8.09
C GLU A 299 15.67 -36.47 -8.02
N GLU A 300 15.81 -35.64 -6.99
CA GLU A 300 14.99 -34.45 -6.77
C GLU A 300 15.91 -33.24 -6.57
N PHE A 301 15.67 -32.19 -7.35
CA PHE A 301 16.40 -30.93 -7.31
C PHE A 301 15.52 -29.82 -6.73
N TYR A 302 16.18 -28.79 -6.20
CA TYR A 302 15.55 -27.56 -5.71
C TYR A 302 15.98 -26.37 -6.56
N LEU A 303 15.02 -25.53 -6.97
CA LEU A 303 15.27 -24.25 -7.63
C LEU A 303 14.36 -23.18 -7.05
N ASN A 304 14.92 -22.02 -6.72
CA ASN A 304 14.16 -20.86 -6.26
C ASN A 304 14.73 -19.57 -6.86
N ILE A 305 13.85 -18.68 -7.32
CA ILE A 305 14.17 -17.35 -7.82
C ILE A 305 13.31 -16.34 -7.10
N VAL A 306 13.95 -15.35 -6.47
CA VAL A 306 13.26 -14.30 -5.70
C VAL A 306 13.68 -12.93 -6.22
N SER A 307 12.68 -12.08 -6.47
CA SER A 307 12.89 -10.68 -6.85
C SER A 307 13.20 -9.82 -5.62
N GLU A 308 14.35 -9.16 -5.66
CA GLU A 308 14.84 -8.25 -4.64
C GLU A 308 14.93 -6.81 -5.17
N ARG A 309 15.26 -5.87 -4.28
CA ARG A 309 15.32 -4.44 -4.63
C ARG A 309 16.32 -4.12 -5.76
N LEU A 310 17.47 -4.81 -5.78
CA LEU A 310 18.60 -4.49 -6.67
C LEU A 310 18.87 -5.57 -7.71
N GLY A 311 18.01 -6.60 -7.81
CA GLY A 311 18.26 -7.77 -8.64
C GLY A 311 17.39 -8.95 -8.26
N CYS A 312 17.86 -10.15 -8.59
CA CYS A 312 17.20 -11.41 -8.25
C CYS A 312 18.18 -12.35 -7.58
N SER A 313 17.74 -13.02 -6.51
CA SER A 313 18.48 -14.13 -5.91
C SER A 313 18.05 -15.43 -6.56
N VAL A 314 18.99 -16.22 -7.04
CA VAL A 314 18.77 -17.55 -7.63
C VAL A 314 19.42 -18.58 -6.71
N SER A 315 18.63 -19.53 -6.23
CA SER A 315 19.07 -20.59 -5.33
C SER A 315 18.85 -21.96 -5.96
N PHE A 316 19.81 -22.87 -5.79
CA PHE A 316 19.76 -24.23 -6.34
C PHE A 316 20.35 -25.23 -5.35
N SER A 317 19.82 -26.46 -5.33
CA SER A 317 20.39 -27.61 -4.60
C SER A 317 20.14 -28.90 -5.36
N GLU A 318 21.09 -29.83 -5.26
CA GLU A 318 20.98 -31.22 -5.73
C GLU A 318 20.17 -32.12 -4.80
N CYS A 319 19.80 -31.63 -3.60
CA CYS A 319 18.93 -32.31 -2.65
C CYS A 319 17.64 -31.51 -2.49
N GLY A 320 16.65 -31.75 -3.35
CA GLY A 320 15.31 -31.18 -3.24
C GLY A 320 14.36 -32.02 -2.40
N GLY A 321 13.07 -31.68 -2.47
CA GLY A 321 12.00 -32.51 -1.93
C GLY A 321 11.53 -32.13 -0.52
N ILE A 322 10.96 -33.12 0.16
CA ILE A 322 10.34 -32.95 1.49
C ILE A 322 11.38 -32.65 2.58
N GLU A 323 12.64 -33.03 2.37
CA GLU A 323 13.75 -32.90 3.33
C GLU A 323 14.72 -31.76 3.00
N ILE A 324 14.34 -30.84 2.10
CA ILE A 324 15.17 -29.65 1.79
C ILE A 324 15.46 -28.81 3.04
N GLU A 325 14.52 -28.73 4.00
CA GLU A 325 14.67 -27.95 5.24
C GLU A 325 15.86 -28.46 6.08
N GLU A 326 16.17 -29.76 6.01
CA GLU A 326 17.26 -30.41 6.75
C GLU A 326 18.60 -30.36 5.98
N ASN A 327 18.56 -30.08 4.68
CA ASN A 327 19.72 -30.04 3.77
C ASN A 327 20.03 -28.60 3.29
N TRP A 328 19.71 -27.59 4.10
CA TRP A 328 19.84 -26.19 3.69
C TRP A 328 21.30 -25.75 3.44
N ASP A 329 22.26 -26.43 4.06
CA ASP A 329 23.70 -26.25 3.87
C ASP A 329 24.17 -26.55 2.42
N LYS A 330 23.40 -27.40 1.72
CA LYS A 330 23.65 -27.75 0.31
C LYS A 330 23.08 -26.72 -0.67
N VAL A 331 22.17 -25.84 -0.24
CA VAL A 331 21.61 -24.80 -1.09
C VAL A 331 22.68 -23.75 -1.40
N LYS A 332 22.93 -23.53 -2.69
CA LYS A 332 23.79 -22.45 -3.18
C LYS A 332 22.92 -21.32 -3.70
N THR A 333 23.29 -20.09 -3.36
CA THR A 333 22.58 -18.89 -3.79
C THR A 333 23.54 -17.91 -4.43
N ILE A 334 23.13 -17.35 -5.55
CA ILE A 334 23.81 -16.25 -6.24
C ILE A 334 22.87 -15.06 -6.38
N PHE A 335 23.44 -13.87 -6.46
CA PHE A 335 22.69 -12.64 -6.69
C PHE A 335 22.96 -12.11 -8.11
N VAL A 336 21.90 -11.82 -8.85
CA VAL A 336 21.93 -11.34 -10.23
C VAL A 336 21.44 -9.89 -10.25
N PRO A 337 22.34 -8.88 -10.39
CA PRO A 337 21.94 -7.49 -10.36
C PRO A 337 20.98 -7.09 -11.49
N THR A 338 20.12 -6.12 -11.23
CA THR A 338 19.20 -5.58 -12.25
C THR A 338 19.95 -5.08 -13.49
N GLY A 339 19.48 -5.49 -14.67
CA GLY A 339 20.06 -5.10 -15.95
C GLY A 339 21.26 -5.95 -16.39
N THR A 340 21.66 -6.95 -15.59
CA THR A 340 22.67 -7.94 -15.98
C THR A 340 22.01 -9.17 -16.59
N SER A 341 22.68 -9.78 -17.56
CA SER A 341 22.24 -11.05 -18.16
C SER A 341 22.65 -12.24 -17.30
N PHE A 342 21.80 -13.25 -17.21
CA PHE A 342 22.14 -14.51 -16.58
C PHE A 342 22.95 -15.41 -17.54
N THR A 343 24.27 -15.44 -17.36
CA THR A 343 25.22 -16.18 -18.22
C THR A 343 25.67 -17.49 -17.58
N SER A 344 26.40 -18.31 -18.34
CA SER A 344 27.03 -19.52 -17.84
C SER A 344 28.01 -19.25 -16.70
N GLU A 345 28.76 -18.14 -16.77
CA GLU A 345 29.66 -17.70 -15.68
C GLU A 345 28.89 -17.40 -14.39
N THR A 346 27.75 -16.72 -14.50
CA THR A 346 26.87 -16.43 -13.36
C THR A 346 26.28 -17.71 -12.77
N CYS A 347 25.90 -18.69 -13.61
CA CYS A 347 25.30 -19.95 -13.18
C CYS A 347 26.31 -20.94 -12.58
N ALA A 348 27.59 -20.88 -13.00
CA ALA A 348 28.63 -21.85 -12.64
C ALA A 348 28.73 -22.17 -11.13
N PRO A 349 28.63 -21.21 -10.19
CA PRO A 349 28.66 -21.50 -8.75
C PRO A 349 27.49 -22.36 -8.25
N LEU A 350 26.33 -22.32 -8.91
CA LEU A 350 25.14 -23.09 -8.53
C LEU A 350 25.30 -24.57 -8.85
N ILE A 351 25.90 -24.87 -10.01
CA ILE A 351 25.97 -26.22 -10.59
C ILE A 351 27.34 -26.88 -10.46
N ALA A 352 28.24 -26.29 -9.67
CA ALA A 352 29.64 -26.70 -9.59
C ALA A 352 29.84 -28.14 -9.12
N VAL A 353 28.93 -28.64 -8.27
CA VAL A 353 28.99 -29.96 -7.65
C VAL A 353 28.30 -31.06 -8.47
N LEU A 354 27.54 -30.68 -9.51
CA LEU A 354 26.76 -31.64 -10.30
C LEU A 354 27.66 -32.52 -11.20
N PRO A 355 27.28 -33.78 -11.42
CA PRO A 355 27.91 -34.65 -12.42
C PRO A 355 27.89 -34.02 -13.83
N LEU A 356 28.94 -34.28 -14.62
CA LEU A 356 29.11 -33.69 -15.95
C LEU A 356 27.96 -34.03 -16.90
N GLU A 357 27.33 -35.19 -16.73
CA GLU A 357 26.26 -35.72 -17.58
C GLU A 357 24.94 -34.93 -17.46
N ILE A 358 24.69 -34.31 -16.30
CA ILE A 358 23.46 -33.57 -16.01
C ILE A 358 23.68 -32.06 -15.91
N LYS A 359 24.93 -31.63 -15.66
CA LYS A 359 25.31 -30.24 -15.44
C LYS A 359 24.84 -29.30 -16.54
N ASP A 360 25.09 -29.62 -17.80
CA ASP A 360 24.70 -28.77 -18.95
C ASP A 360 23.18 -28.64 -19.07
N LYS A 361 22.45 -29.73 -18.80
CA LYS A 361 20.98 -29.76 -18.84
C LYS A 361 20.37 -28.90 -17.74
N VAL A 362 20.92 -28.97 -16.53
CA VAL A 362 20.50 -28.14 -15.39
C VAL A 362 20.84 -26.68 -15.65
N GLU A 363 22.02 -26.39 -16.18
CA GLU A 363 22.42 -25.02 -16.53
C GLU A 363 21.45 -24.38 -17.53
N GLU A 364 21.17 -25.08 -18.64
CA GLU A 364 20.24 -24.62 -19.67
C GLU A 364 18.85 -24.39 -19.07
N PHE A 365 18.38 -25.32 -18.25
CA PHE A 365 17.10 -25.20 -17.57
C PHE A 365 17.03 -23.95 -16.69
N ILE A 366 17.99 -23.74 -15.78
CA ILE A 366 18.04 -22.57 -14.88
C ILE A 366 18.07 -21.27 -15.69
N LYS A 367 18.86 -21.20 -16.78
CA LYS A 367 18.92 -20.02 -17.66
C LYS A 367 17.57 -19.70 -18.29
N VAL A 368 16.85 -20.71 -18.77
CA VAL A 368 15.51 -20.53 -19.35
C VAL A 368 14.50 -20.12 -18.29
N ILE A 369 14.51 -20.76 -17.11
CA ILE A 369 13.62 -20.38 -15.99
C ILE A 369 13.87 -18.94 -15.54
N PHE A 370 15.13 -18.50 -15.44
CA PHE A 370 15.45 -17.12 -15.10
C PHE A 370 14.92 -16.13 -16.15
N LYS A 371 15.06 -16.46 -17.45
CA LYS A 371 14.53 -15.62 -18.53
C LYS A 371 12.99 -15.53 -18.47
N LEU A 372 12.31 -16.65 -18.20
CA LEU A 372 10.86 -16.70 -18.00
C LEU A 372 10.41 -15.87 -16.79
N PHE A 373 11.13 -16.01 -15.68
CA PHE A 373 10.88 -15.28 -14.44
C PHE A 373 10.84 -13.78 -14.70
N VAL A 374 11.85 -13.26 -15.40
CA VAL A 374 11.93 -11.84 -15.76
C VAL A 374 10.89 -11.45 -16.81
N ASP A 375 10.69 -12.26 -17.86
CA ASP A 375 9.79 -11.93 -18.99
C ASP A 375 8.30 -11.91 -18.62
N LEU A 376 7.91 -12.70 -17.62
CA LEU A 376 6.54 -12.81 -17.13
C LEU A 376 6.29 -12.00 -15.86
N ASP A 377 7.27 -11.23 -15.38
CA ASP A 377 7.20 -10.45 -14.14
C ASP A 377 6.81 -11.31 -12.92
N PHE A 378 7.46 -12.46 -12.78
CA PHE A 378 7.46 -13.18 -11.51
C PHE A 378 8.23 -12.38 -10.46
N THR A 379 7.75 -12.46 -9.23
CA THR A 379 8.42 -11.90 -8.05
C THR A 379 8.95 -12.99 -7.14
N PHE A 380 8.40 -14.20 -7.25
CA PHE A 380 8.85 -15.41 -6.59
C PHE A 380 8.52 -16.62 -7.46
N LEU A 381 9.45 -17.57 -7.57
CA LEU A 381 9.25 -18.84 -8.24
C LEU A 381 10.07 -19.90 -7.51
N GLU A 382 9.42 -20.94 -7.02
CA GLU A 382 10.05 -22.08 -6.36
C GLU A 382 9.60 -23.37 -7.03
N MET A 383 10.55 -24.26 -7.33
CA MET A 383 10.31 -25.63 -7.77
C MET A 383 10.92 -26.56 -6.73
N ASN A 384 10.09 -27.23 -5.94
CA ASN A 384 10.55 -28.08 -4.85
C ASN A 384 9.65 -29.31 -4.63
N PRO A 385 9.89 -30.44 -5.32
CA PRO A 385 11.04 -30.71 -6.18
C PRO A 385 10.77 -30.50 -7.68
N PHE A 386 11.85 -30.46 -8.46
CA PHE A 386 11.82 -30.82 -9.88
C PHE A 386 12.82 -31.95 -10.14
N THR A 387 12.60 -32.73 -11.20
CA THR A 387 13.46 -33.87 -11.55
C THR A 387 13.82 -33.88 -13.03
N PHE A 388 14.75 -34.74 -13.44
CA PHE A 388 15.04 -35.03 -14.84
C PHE A 388 14.73 -36.48 -15.15
N VAL A 389 13.93 -36.72 -16.19
CA VAL A 389 13.67 -38.06 -16.75
C VAL A 389 14.03 -38.02 -18.23
N ASP A 390 14.88 -38.95 -18.67
CA ASP A 390 15.42 -39.01 -20.04
C ASP A 390 16.02 -37.66 -20.51
N GLY A 391 16.66 -36.94 -19.59
CA GLY A 391 17.24 -35.63 -19.84
C GLY A 391 16.25 -34.47 -20.00
N LYS A 392 14.96 -34.69 -19.76
CA LYS A 392 13.92 -33.64 -19.78
C LYS A 392 13.53 -33.24 -18.36
N PRO A 393 13.38 -31.93 -18.08
CA PRO A 393 13.02 -31.46 -16.74
C PRO A 393 11.50 -31.58 -16.48
N TYR A 394 11.15 -32.03 -15.28
CA TYR A 394 9.79 -32.18 -14.79
C TYR A 394 9.63 -31.48 -13.42
N PRO A 395 8.98 -30.31 -13.37
CA PRO A 395 8.61 -29.65 -12.12
C PRO A 395 7.48 -30.42 -11.43
N LEU A 396 7.79 -31.09 -10.31
CA LEU A 396 6.82 -31.92 -9.58
C LEU A 396 5.98 -31.08 -8.62
N ASP A 397 6.60 -30.10 -7.96
CA ASP A 397 5.91 -29.05 -7.23
C ASP A 397 6.39 -27.68 -7.69
N MET A 398 5.47 -26.71 -7.77
CA MET A 398 5.78 -25.35 -8.15
C MET A 398 4.96 -24.34 -7.35
N ARG A 399 5.62 -23.28 -6.90
CA ARG A 399 4.98 -22.10 -6.32
C ARG A 399 5.39 -20.87 -7.09
N GLY A 400 4.42 -20.02 -7.41
CA GLY A 400 4.64 -18.80 -8.17
C GLY A 400 3.97 -17.59 -7.53
N GLU A 401 4.64 -16.44 -7.62
CA GLU A 401 4.06 -15.13 -7.35
C GLU A 401 4.36 -14.18 -8.51
N LEU A 402 3.35 -13.44 -8.96
CA LEU A 402 3.46 -12.45 -10.03
C LEU A 402 3.30 -11.03 -9.49
N ASP A 403 3.92 -10.06 -10.16
CA ASP A 403 3.62 -8.66 -9.94
C ASP A 403 2.32 -8.26 -10.64
N ASP A 404 1.19 -8.32 -9.94
CA ASP A 404 -0.13 -8.05 -10.52
C ASP A 404 -0.23 -6.67 -11.20
N THR A 405 0.62 -5.70 -10.82
CA THR A 405 0.68 -4.39 -11.46
C THR A 405 1.26 -4.46 -12.88
N ALA A 406 1.94 -5.55 -13.24
CA ALA A 406 2.41 -5.85 -14.58
C ALA A 406 1.33 -6.47 -15.49
N ALA A 407 0.12 -6.73 -14.99
CA ALA A 407 -0.97 -7.34 -15.77
C ALA A 407 -1.25 -6.58 -17.08
N PHE A 408 -1.19 -5.24 -17.07
CA PHE A 408 -1.47 -4.44 -18.27
C PHE A 408 -0.50 -4.70 -19.44
N LYS A 409 0.77 -5.06 -19.16
CA LYS A 409 1.76 -5.39 -20.19
C LYS A 409 1.81 -6.90 -20.47
N ASN A 410 1.44 -7.72 -19.50
CA ASN A 410 1.49 -9.18 -19.60
C ASN A 410 0.15 -9.84 -19.93
N PHE A 411 -0.95 -9.11 -20.13
CA PHE A 411 -2.28 -9.70 -20.33
C PHE A 411 -2.33 -10.80 -21.40
N LYS A 412 -1.61 -10.64 -22.53
CA LYS A 412 -1.52 -11.67 -23.58
C LYS A 412 -0.69 -12.88 -23.17
N LYS A 413 0.31 -12.67 -22.33
CA LYS A 413 1.22 -13.71 -21.86
C LYS A 413 0.61 -14.51 -20.71
N TRP A 414 -0.07 -13.85 -19.79
CA TRP A 414 -0.68 -14.48 -18.62
C TRP A 414 -2.01 -15.16 -18.97
N GLY A 415 -2.75 -14.61 -19.94
CA GLY A 415 -4.08 -15.07 -20.27
C GLY A 415 -5.05 -14.79 -19.11
N ASN A 416 -5.98 -15.71 -18.88
CA ASN A 416 -6.94 -15.62 -17.78
C ASN A 416 -6.32 -16.21 -16.51
N ILE A 417 -5.51 -15.43 -15.82
CA ILE A 417 -4.92 -15.84 -14.54
C ILE A 417 -5.84 -15.50 -13.37
N GLU A 418 -5.97 -16.44 -12.44
CA GLU A 418 -6.70 -16.23 -11.19
C GLU A 418 -5.69 -15.93 -10.06
N PHE A 419 -5.98 -14.93 -9.24
CA PHE A 419 -5.23 -14.65 -8.02
C PHE A 419 -6.04 -15.12 -6.80
N PRO A 420 -5.90 -16.38 -6.36
CA PRO A 420 -6.68 -16.90 -5.25
C PRO A 420 -6.31 -16.20 -3.93
N LEU A 421 -7.27 -16.17 -3.01
CA LEU A 421 -7.05 -15.71 -1.65
C LEU A 421 -6.17 -16.70 -0.87
N PRO A 422 -5.47 -16.23 0.18
CA PRO A 422 -4.80 -17.11 1.12
C PRO A 422 -5.75 -18.17 1.70
N PHE A 423 -5.25 -19.38 1.90
CA PHE A 423 -6.02 -20.48 2.49
C PHE A 423 -6.66 -20.09 3.83
N GLY A 424 -7.89 -20.55 4.05
CA GLY A 424 -8.69 -20.25 5.24
C GLY A 424 -9.45 -18.92 5.18
N ARG A 425 -9.22 -18.09 4.16
CA ARG A 425 -10.01 -16.87 3.94
C ARG A 425 -11.02 -17.07 2.81
N VAL A 426 -12.30 -16.96 3.15
CA VAL A 426 -13.39 -16.85 2.18
C VAL A 426 -13.90 -15.42 2.23
N MET A 427 -13.93 -14.73 1.08
CA MET A 427 -14.56 -13.42 1.02
C MET A 427 -16.06 -13.57 1.26
N SER A 428 -16.56 -12.80 2.22
CA SER A 428 -18.00 -12.58 2.38
C SER A 428 -18.59 -11.90 1.13
N PRO A 429 -19.90 -12.03 0.86
CA PRO A 429 -20.56 -11.33 -0.25
C PRO A 429 -20.30 -9.82 -0.24
N THR A 430 -20.18 -9.23 0.96
CA THR A 430 -19.85 -7.81 1.17
C THR A 430 -18.42 -7.48 0.80
N GLU A 431 -17.44 -8.32 1.15
CA GLU A 431 -16.05 -8.12 0.73
C GLU A 431 -15.90 -8.27 -0.79
N SER A 432 -16.55 -9.28 -1.39
CA SER A 432 -16.53 -9.49 -2.84
C SER A 432 -17.11 -8.30 -3.62
N PHE A 433 -18.18 -7.67 -3.10
CA PHE A 433 -18.75 -6.48 -3.72
C PHE A 433 -17.77 -5.30 -3.69
N ILE A 434 -17.11 -5.05 -2.54
CA ILE A 434 -16.12 -3.97 -2.42
C ILE A 434 -14.89 -4.26 -3.30
N HIS A 435 -14.44 -5.51 -3.34
CA HIS A 435 -13.35 -5.92 -4.24
C HIS A 435 -13.71 -5.64 -5.71
N GLY A 436 -14.94 -5.95 -6.13
CA GLY A 436 -15.40 -5.65 -7.48
C GLY A 436 -15.60 -4.16 -7.76
N LEU A 437 -15.74 -3.30 -6.75
CA LEU A 437 -15.69 -1.84 -6.90
C LEU A 437 -14.25 -1.35 -7.03
N ASP A 438 -13.33 -1.87 -6.22
CA ASP A 438 -11.90 -1.59 -6.25
C ASP A 438 -11.30 -1.88 -7.64
N GLU A 439 -11.65 -3.02 -8.24
CA GLU A 439 -11.27 -3.41 -9.61
C GLU A 439 -11.82 -2.50 -10.72
N LYS A 440 -12.73 -1.58 -10.41
CA LYS A 440 -13.36 -0.70 -11.42
C LYS A 440 -12.96 0.76 -11.24
N THR A 441 -12.23 1.08 -10.19
CA THR A 441 -11.84 2.44 -9.86
C THR A 441 -10.33 2.63 -9.98
N SER A 442 -9.92 3.89 -10.12
CA SER A 442 -8.51 4.31 -9.98
C SER A 442 -8.14 4.66 -8.53
N ALA A 443 -9.15 4.70 -7.65
CA ALA A 443 -8.97 4.79 -6.21
C ALA A 443 -8.58 3.43 -5.62
N SER A 444 -8.32 3.38 -4.31
CA SER A 444 -8.23 2.12 -3.56
C SER A 444 -9.39 2.04 -2.59
N LEU A 445 -10.07 0.90 -2.56
CA LEU A 445 -11.19 0.58 -1.68
C LEU A 445 -10.95 -0.82 -1.09
N LYS A 446 -10.49 -0.90 0.16
CA LYS A 446 -10.31 -2.18 0.86
C LYS A 446 -11.28 -2.30 2.01
N PHE A 447 -11.92 -3.47 2.12
CA PHE A 447 -12.80 -3.80 3.21
C PHE A 447 -12.55 -5.25 3.63
N THR A 448 -12.43 -5.49 4.92
CA THR A 448 -12.25 -6.83 5.50
C THR A 448 -12.96 -6.90 6.82
N VAL A 449 -13.83 -7.89 6.99
CA VAL A 449 -14.53 -8.12 8.26
C VAL A 449 -13.60 -8.95 9.16
N LEU A 450 -13.32 -8.44 10.35
CA LEU A 450 -12.47 -9.12 11.35
C LEU A 450 -13.33 -9.81 12.40
N ASN A 451 -14.27 -9.08 12.98
CA ASN A 451 -15.23 -9.59 13.96
C ASN A 451 -16.63 -9.05 13.63
N PRO A 452 -17.54 -9.86 13.05
CA PRO A 452 -18.91 -9.43 12.75
C PRO A 452 -19.71 -8.93 13.98
N LYS A 453 -19.30 -9.28 15.20
CA LYS A 453 -19.91 -8.84 16.45
C LYS A 453 -19.20 -7.63 17.08
N GLY A 454 -18.03 -7.24 16.56
CA GLY A 454 -17.22 -6.15 17.10
C GLY A 454 -18.00 -4.85 17.25
N ARG A 455 -17.73 -4.10 18.32
CA ARG A 455 -18.44 -2.85 18.64
C ARG A 455 -17.77 -1.61 18.06
N ILE A 456 -16.52 -1.69 17.62
CA ILE A 456 -15.78 -0.58 16.99
C ILE A 456 -15.63 -0.86 15.49
N TRP A 457 -16.19 0.01 14.66
CA TRP A 457 -16.07 -0.06 13.21
C TRP A 457 -15.30 1.14 12.68
N THR A 458 -14.49 0.94 11.64
CA THR A 458 -13.60 1.97 11.11
C THR A 458 -13.87 2.23 9.63
N MET A 459 -13.99 3.51 9.26
CA MET A 459 -14.12 3.99 7.89
C MET A 459 -13.04 5.05 7.67
N VAL A 460 -11.81 4.62 7.43
CA VAL A 460 -10.63 5.47 7.46
C VAL A 460 -10.13 5.74 6.06
N ALA A 461 -9.81 6.99 5.73
CA ALA A 461 -9.20 7.27 4.42
C ALA A 461 -7.67 7.30 4.45
N GLY A 462 -7.06 6.51 3.57
CA GLY A 462 -5.62 6.33 3.41
C GLY A 462 -5.12 5.03 4.05
N GLY A 463 -4.47 4.16 3.27
CA GLY A 463 -3.94 2.88 3.74
C GLY A 463 -2.97 2.97 4.93
N GLY A 464 -2.08 3.97 4.95
CA GLY A 464 -1.22 4.18 6.13
C GLY A 464 -1.98 4.64 7.36
N ALA A 465 -3.06 5.42 7.18
CA ALA A 465 -3.87 5.86 8.30
C ALA A 465 -4.72 4.71 8.85
N SER A 466 -5.38 3.92 8.00
CA SER A 466 -6.22 2.79 8.44
C SER A 466 -5.46 1.81 9.35
N VAL A 467 -4.20 1.51 9.04
CA VAL A 467 -3.32 0.71 9.91
C VAL A 467 -3.13 1.38 11.26
N ILE A 468 -2.75 2.66 11.30
CA ILE A 468 -2.52 3.40 12.56
C ILE A 468 -3.80 3.49 13.43
N TYR A 469 -4.98 3.59 12.81
CA TYR A 469 -6.25 3.57 13.55
C TYR A 469 -6.53 2.18 14.16
N ALA A 470 -6.30 1.11 13.40
CA ALA A 470 -6.43 -0.27 13.90
C ALA A 470 -5.42 -0.56 15.02
N ASP A 471 -4.14 -0.18 14.82
CA ASP A 471 -3.08 -0.29 15.82
C ASP A 471 -3.46 0.44 17.10
N THR A 472 -3.98 1.67 17.01
CA THR A 472 -4.39 2.42 18.21
C THR A 472 -5.52 1.72 18.98
N VAL A 473 -6.48 1.10 18.29
CA VAL A 473 -7.53 0.32 18.97
C VAL A 473 -6.93 -0.93 19.64
N GLY A 474 -5.98 -1.59 18.97
CA GLY A 474 -5.25 -2.73 19.52
C GLY A 474 -4.37 -2.39 20.72
N ASP A 475 -3.57 -1.33 20.64
CA ASP A 475 -2.69 -0.82 21.69
C ASP A 475 -3.45 -0.40 22.94
N LEU A 476 -4.69 0.07 22.78
CA LEU A 476 -5.59 0.39 23.89
C LEU A 476 -6.28 -0.85 24.48
N GLY A 477 -6.00 -2.06 23.97
CA GLY A 477 -6.50 -3.33 24.50
C GLY A 477 -7.83 -3.81 23.90
N TYR A 478 -8.31 -3.20 22.82
CA TYR A 478 -9.64 -3.45 22.24
C TYR A 478 -9.58 -4.07 20.84
N ALA A 479 -8.49 -4.77 20.49
CA ALA A 479 -8.35 -5.44 19.19
C ALA A 479 -9.52 -6.41 18.91
N SER A 480 -10.01 -7.13 19.92
CA SER A 480 -11.14 -8.06 19.78
C SER A 480 -12.48 -7.37 19.51
N GLU A 481 -12.60 -6.06 19.79
CA GLU A 481 -13.80 -5.26 19.52
C GLU A 481 -13.81 -4.65 18.11
N LEU A 482 -12.71 -4.76 17.36
CA LEU A 482 -12.59 -4.20 16.03
C LEU A 482 -13.38 -5.04 15.03
N GLY A 483 -14.43 -4.45 14.47
CA GLY A 483 -15.33 -5.14 13.54
C GLY A 483 -14.72 -5.37 12.16
N ASN A 484 -13.86 -4.45 11.71
CA ASN A 484 -13.30 -4.46 10.38
C ASN A 484 -11.92 -3.79 10.31
N TYR A 485 -11.16 -4.18 9.28
CA TYR A 485 -10.11 -3.36 8.69
C TYR A 485 -10.64 -2.79 7.38
N ALA A 486 -10.60 -1.47 7.21
CA ALA A 486 -11.11 -0.87 5.99
C ALA A 486 -10.44 0.46 5.66
N GLU A 487 -10.22 0.70 4.37
CA GLU A 487 -9.65 1.94 3.86
C GLU A 487 -10.27 2.39 2.53
N TYR A 488 -10.29 3.71 2.33
CA TYR A 488 -10.53 4.30 1.02
C TYR A 488 -9.50 5.38 0.71
N SER A 489 -8.86 5.35 -0.46
CA SER A 489 -7.81 6.31 -0.82
C SER A 489 -7.69 6.50 -2.33
N GLY A 490 -6.75 7.34 -2.80
CA GLY A 490 -6.64 7.63 -4.25
C GLY A 490 -7.70 8.58 -4.81
N ALA A 491 -8.43 9.29 -3.95
CA ALA A 491 -9.50 10.23 -4.30
C ALA A 491 -10.70 9.61 -5.04
N PRO A 492 -11.41 8.65 -4.40
CA PRO A 492 -12.64 8.10 -4.95
C PRO A 492 -13.71 9.18 -5.11
N ASN A 493 -14.61 8.96 -6.07
CA ASN A 493 -15.75 9.83 -6.31
C ASN A 493 -16.85 9.62 -5.27
N GLU A 494 -17.85 10.50 -5.29
CA GLU A 494 -18.95 10.47 -4.30
C GLU A 494 -19.74 9.15 -4.33
N GLU A 495 -20.00 8.60 -5.51
CA GLU A 495 -20.81 7.38 -5.66
C GLU A 495 -20.04 6.14 -5.19
N GLU A 496 -18.75 6.06 -5.48
CA GLU A 496 -17.87 5.00 -4.96
C GLU A 496 -17.86 5.00 -3.42
N VAL A 497 -17.70 6.17 -2.80
CA VAL A 497 -17.73 6.29 -1.34
C VAL A 497 -19.10 6.00 -0.76
N LEU A 498 -20.19 6.34 -1.46
CA LEU A 498 -21.55 6.00 -1.06
C LEU A 498 -21.75 4.49 -0.98
N GLN A 499 -21.40 3.76 -2.06
CA GLN A 499 -21.54 2.30 -2.09
C GLN A 499 -20.67 1.63 -1.02
N TYR A 500 -19.43 2.10 -0.88
CA TYR A 500 -18.52 1.65 0.15
C TYR A 500 -19.07 1.87 1.57
N ALA A 501 -19.58 3.07 1.87
CA ALA A 501 -20.14 3.39 3.17
C ALA A 501 -21.42 2.60 3.47
N ARG A 502 -22.28 2.33 2.47
CA ARG A 502 -23.48 1.50 2.63
C ARG A 502 -23.14 0.10 3.13
N VAL A 503 -22.20 -0.58 2.46
CA VAL A 503 -21.76 -1.93 2.82
C VAL A 503 -21.20 -1.95 4.24
N LEU A 504 -20.31 -1.01 4.56
CA LEU A 504 -19.71 -0.92 5.89
C LEU A 504 -20.77 -0.71 6.98
N ILE A 505 -21.71 0.21 6.78
CA ILE A 505 -22.78 0.48 7.74
C ILE A 505 -23.70 -0.74 7.89
N ASP A 506 -24.03 -1.42 6.79
CA ASP A 506 -24.82 -2.65 6.85
C ASP A 506 -24.13 -3.74 7.69
N CYS A 507 -22.81 -3.92 7.53
CA CYS A 507 -22.04 -4.82 8.38
C CYS A 507 -22.01 -4.35 9.85
N ALA A 508 -21.76 -3.07 10.09
CA ALA A 508 -21.64 -2.48 11.42
C ALA A 508 -22.94 -2.51 12.23
N THR A 509 -24.08 -2.62 11.54
CA THR A 509 -25.42 -2.61 12.14
C THR A 509 -26.15 -3.94 12.02
N ALA A 510 -25.48 -5.00 11.54
CA ALA A 510 -26.09 -6.31 11.31
C ALA A 510 -26.63 -6.98 12.58
N ASN A 511 -26.03 -6.68 13.75
CA ASN A 511 -26.35 -7.30 15.04
C ASN A 511 -26.72 -6.22 16.09
N PRO A 512 -27.96 -5.69 16.10
CA PRO A 512 -28.41 -4.72 17.11
C PRO A 512 -28.76 -5.43 18.43
N ASP A 513 -27.74 -5.93 19.11
CA ASP A 513 -27.82 -6.70 20.37
C ASP A 513 -27.99 -5.83 21.63
N GLY A 514 -28.40 -4.58 21.46
CA GLY A 514 -28.58 -3.62 22.56
C GLY A 514 -27.28 -3.04 23.13
N GLN A 515 -26.11 -3.51 22.67
CA GLN A 515 -24.82 -2.96 23.09
C GLN A 515 -24.50 -1.64 22.38
N LYS A 516 -23.77 -0.75 23.06
CA LYS A 516 -23.25 0.50 22.48
C LYS A 516 -22.20 0.17 21.41
N ARG A 517 -22.27 0.83 20.24
CA ARG A 517 -21.34 0.64 19.12
C ARG A 517 -20.78 1.98 18.65
N ALA A 518 -19.57 1.99 18.11
CA ALA A 518 -18.92 3.20 17.63
C ALA A 518 -18.44 3.05 16.18
N LEU A 519 -18.67 4.08 15.36
CA LEU A 519 -18.14 4.21 14.01
C LEU A 519 -17.11 5.33 13.95
N VAL A 520 -15.87 4.97 13.64
CA VAL A 520 -14.72 5.86 13.55
C VAL A 520 -14.48 6.23 12.08
N ILE A 521 -14.88 7.43 11.68
CA ILE A 521 -14.70 7.99 10.34
C ILE A 521 -13.45 8.88 10.33
N GLY A 522 -12.32 8.29 9.95
CA GLY A 522 -11.00 8.84 10.28
C GLY A 522 -10.08 9.17 9.10
N GLY A 523 -8.89 9.62 9.47
CA GLY A 523 -7.68 9.47 8.68
C GLY A 523 -6.76 10.70 8.68
N GLY A 524 -5.72 10.60 7.86
CA GLY A 524 -4.69 11.63 7.74
C GLY A 524 -5.21 12.94 7.14
N ILE A 525 -4.32 13.94 7.08
CA ILE A 525 -4.58 15.16 6.31
C ILE A 525 -4.37 14.82 4.83
N ALA A 526 -5.45 14.78 4.05
CA ALA A 526 -5.36 14.41 2.65
C ALA A 526 -4.58 15.44 1.84
N ASN A 527 -3.76 14.98 0.90
CA ASN A 527 -2.99 15.85 0.01
C ASN A 527 -3.84 16.40 -1.14
N PHE A 528 -4.67 15.55 -1.75
CA PHE A 528 -5.42 15.87 -2.98
C PHE A 528 -6.88 15.40 -2.97
N THR A 529 -7.26 14.44 -2.11
CA THR A 529 -8.66 13.98 -2.01
C THR A 529 -9.57 15.11 -1.55
N ASP A 530 -10.66 15.33 -2.28
CA ASP A 530 -11.70 16.28 -1.89
C ASP A 530 -12.52 15.71 -0.72
N VAL A 531 -12.31 16.27 0.47
CA VAL A 531 -13.01 15.82 1.69
C VAL A 531 -14.50 16.13 1.62
N ALA A 532 -14.91 17.22 0.96
CA ALA A 532 -16.32 17.56 0.85
C ALA A 532 -17.07 16.60 -0.09
N ALA A 533 -16.43 16.19 -1.20
CA ALA A 533 -17.02 15.22 -2.13
C ALA A 533 -17.16 13.83 -1.49
N THR A 534 -16.07 13.33 -0.90
CA THR A 534 -16.08 12.02 -0.21
C THR A 534 -17.06 12.01 0.96
N PHE A 535 -17.11 13.07 1.77
CA PHE A 535 -18.07 13.14 2.88
C PHE A 535 -19.53 13.24 2.40
N SER A 536 -19.82 13.83 1.23
CA SER A 536 -21.20 13.80 0.69
C SER A 536 -21.69 12.36 0.49
N GLY A 537 -20.84 11.45 0.01
CA GLY A 537 -21.19 10.03 -0.16
C GLY A 537 -21.45 9.34 1.19
N ILE A 538 -20.57 9.58 2.17
CA ILE A 538 -20.74 9.06 3.55
C ILE A 538 -22.04 9.58 4.18
N ILE A 539 -22.29 10.89 4.06
CA ILE A 539 -23.48 11.55 4.64
C ILE A 539 -24.76 10.98 4.04
N ARG A 540 -24.79 10.76 2.72
CA ARG A 540 -25.91 10.09 2.05
C ARG A 540 -26.13 8.68 2.60
N ALA A 541 -25.07 7.89 2.75
CA ALA A 541 -25.17 6.53 3.32
C ALA A 541 -25.69 6.55 4.77
N LEU A 542 -25.18 7.45 5.62
CA LEU A 542 -25.62 7.58 7.00
C LEU A 542 -27.10 7.98 7.09
N ARG A 543 -27.56 8.90 6.25
CA ARG A 543 -28.97 9.29 6.15
C ARG A 543 -29.86 8.11 5.74
N GLU A 544 -29.47 7.36 4.71
CA GLU A 544 -30.22 6.19 4.24
C GLU A 544 -30.31 5.06 5.28
N LYS A 545 -29.32 4.98 6.18
CA LYS A 545 -29.20 3.91 7.19
C LYS A 545 -29.54 4.38 8.60
N GLU A 546 -30.17 5.54 8.76
CA GLU A 546 -30.52 6.15 10.06
C GLU A 546 -31.17 5.15 11.03
N ALA A 547 -32.25 4.47 10.60
CA ALA A 547 -32.99 3.55 11.45
C ALA A 547 -32.11 2.40 11.97
N LYS A 548 -31.21 1.87 11.13
CA LYS A 548 -30.28 0.80 11.52
C LYS A 548 -29.23 1.30 12.50
N LEU A 549 -28.69 2.50 12.27
CA LEU A 549 -27.70 3.12 13.15
C LEU A 549 -28.29 3.38 14.56
N LYS A 550 -29.54 3.86 14.62
CA LYS A 550 -30.27 4.04 15.89
C LYS A 550 -30.51 2.71 16.60
N ALA A 551 -31.01 1.70 15.89
CA ALA A 551 -31.25 0.37 16.44
C ALA A 551 -29.96 -0.28 16.99
N ALA A 552 -28.83 -0.05 16.32
CA ALA A 552 -27.51 -0.53 16.73
C ALA A 552 -26.84 0.30 17.85
N ARG A 553 -27.51 1.33 18.38
CA ARG A 553 -26.96 2.29 19.36
C ARG A 553 -25.57 2.80 18.92
N MET A 554 -25.47 3.18 17.66
CA MET A 554 -24.23 3.60 17.04
C MET A 554 -23.94 5.08 17.37
N GLN A 555 -22.72 5.37 17.81
CA GLN A 555 -22.19 6.73 17.94
C GLN A 555 -21.05 6.95 16.94
N ILE A 556 -20.98 8.14 16.33
CA ILE A 556 -20.06 8.41 15.23
C ILE A 556 -18.98 9.41 15.66
N TYR A 557 -17.73 9.09 15.36
CA TYR A 557 -16.58 9.95 15.64
C TYR A 557 -15.85 10.25 14.34
N VAL A 558 -15.64 11.52 14.07
CA VAL A 558 -15.12 12.00 12.79
C VAL A 558 -13.85 12.79 13.02
N ARG A 559 -12.77 12.44 12.32
CA ARG A 559 -11.56 13.26 12.29
C ARG A 559 -10.98 13.27 10.88
N ARG A 560 -10.96 14.45 10.25
CA ARG A 560 -10.43 14.58 8.89
C ARG A 560 -9.81 15.94 8.60
N GLY A 561 -8.80 15.94 7.73
CA GLY A 561 -8.22 17.14 7.12
C GLY A 561 -7.95 16.93 5.62
N GLY A 562 -7.69 18.02 4.90
CA GLY A 562 -7.38 18.01 3.47
C GLY A 562 -8.18 19.03 2.66
N PRO A 563 -8.13 19.00 1.31
CA PRO A 563 -8.91 19.89 0.47
C PRO A 563 -10.40 19.90 0.84
N ASN A 564 -10.98 21.09 0.99
CA ASN A 564 -12.39 21.33 1.32
C ASN A 564 -12.90 20.70 2.63
N TYR A 565 -12.01 20.30 3.54
CA TYR A 565 -12.40 19.61 4.78
C TYR A 565 -13.37 20.41 5.64
N GLN A 566 -13.24 21.74 5.73
CA GLN A 566 -14.15 22.54 6.56
C GLN A 566 -15.60 22.37 6.13
N ARG A 567 -15.87 22.31 4.81
CA ARG A 567 -17.21 22.08 4.27
C ARG A 567 -17.69 20.66 4.54
N GLY A 568 -16.80 19.66 4.41
CA GLY A 568 -17.13 18.27 4.71
C GLY A 568 -17.50 18.08 6.20
N LEU A 569 -16.66 18.58 7.11
CA LEU A 569 -16.89 18.52 8.55
C LEU A 569 -18.17 19.25 8.95
N GLU A 570 -18.44 20.41 8.36
CA GLU A 570 -19.66 21.17 8.66
C GLU A 570 -20.93 20.39 8.29
N LYS A 571 -20.96 19.83 7.08
CA LYS A 571 -22.10 18.98 6.68
C LYS A 571 -22.28 17.76 7.60
N MET A 572 -21.18 17.21 8.11
CA MET A 572 -21.22 16.07 9.02
C MET A 572 -21.77 16.44 10.41
N ARG A 573 -21.52 17.67 10.89
CA ARG A 573 -22.16 18.17 12.13
C ARG A 573 -23.65 18.33 11.96
N LEU A 574 -24.07 19.00 10.89
CA LEU A 574 -25.48 19.21 10.56
C LEU A 574 -26.24 17.90 10.42
N LEU A 575 -25.59 16.87 9.84
CA LEU A 575 -26.19 15.55 9.74
C LEU A 575 -26.52 14.96 11.11
N GLY A 576 -25.64 15.09 12.11
CA GLY A 576 -25.88 14.54 13.44
C GLY A 576 -27.14 15.10 14.10
N GLU A 577 -27.38 16.40 13.91
CA GLU A 577 -28.62 17.08 14.33
C GLU A 577 -29.83 16.59 13.52
N GLU A 578 -29.66 16.46 12.20
CA GLU A 578 -30.71 16.02 11.25
C GLU A 578 -31.25 14.62 11.59
N ILE A 579 -30.36 13.64 11.75
CA ILE A 579 -30.76 12.23 11.97
C ILE A 579 -30.88 11.87 13.45
N GLY A 580 -30.59 12.79 14.37
CA GLY A 580 -30.65 12.54 15.81
C GLY A 580 -29.67 11.46 16.31
N ILE A 581 -28.52 11.34 15.66
CA ILE A 581 -27.43 10.44 16.06
C ILE A 581 -26.23 11.30 16.46
N PRO A 582 -25.65 11.13 17.66
CA PRO A 582 -24.51 11.94 18.07
C PRO A 582 -23.30 11.73 17.13
N ILE A 583 -22.82 12.82 16.53
CA ILE A 583 -21.61 12.82 15.70
C ILE A 583 -20.60 13.81 16.28
N GLN A 584 -19.47 13.29 16.79
CA GLN A 584 -18.38 14.14 17.30
C GLN A 584 -17.40 14.45 16.17
N VAL A 585 -17.33 15.71 15.75
CA VAL A 585 -16.61 16.12 14.53
C VAL A 585 -15.38 16.96 14.84
N HIS A 586 -14.21 16.40 14.53
CA HIS A 586 -12.89 16.95 14.81
C HIS A 586 -12.11 17.29 13.54
N GLY A 587 -11.36 18.39 13.60
CA GLY A 587 -10.50 18.88 12.53
C GLY A 587 -9.05 18.41 12.63
N PRO A 588 -8.15 18.98 11.80
CA PRO A 588 -6.72 18.65 11.82
C PRO A 588 -5.96 19.20 13.03
N THR A 589 -6.61 20.05 13.85
CA THR A 589 -6.04 20.54 15.12
C THR A 589 -5.98 19.46 16.19
N GLU A 590 -6.88 18.46 16.10
CA GLU A 590 -6.88 17.29 16.98
C GLU A 590 -5.91 16.22 16.50
N THR A 591 -5.43 15.41 17.44
CA THR A 591 -4.63 14.23 17.14
C THR A 591 -5.39 13.29 16.21
N MET A 592 -4.67 12.58 15.33
CA MET A 592 -5.31 11.73 14.33
C MET A 592 -6.17 10.64 14.98
N THR A 593 -5.60 9.92 15.94
CA THR A 593 -6.23 8.74 16.55
C THR A 593 -6.90 9.02 17.89
N GLY A 594 -6.97 10.28 18.35
CA GLY A 594 -7.66 10.64 19.59
C GLY A 594 -9.13 10.22 19.63
N ILE A 595 -9.78 10.15 18.45
CA ILE A 595 -11.16 9.68 18.33
C ILE A 595 -11.33 8.17 18.58
N CYS A 596 -10.26 7.36 18.49
CA CYS A 596 -10.32 5.94 18.87
C CYS A 596 -10.59 5.79 20.36
N LYS A 597 -9.92 6.61 21.19
CA LYS A 597 -10.14 6.62 22.64
C LYS A 597 -11.59 7.02 22.96
N GLN A 598 -12.11 8.07 22.32
CA GLN A 598 -13.50 8.49 22.52
C GLN A 598 -14.52 7.40 22.16
N ALA A 599 -14.25 6.66 21.09
CA ALA A 599 -15.07 5.51 20.69
C ALA A 599 -15.02 4.37 21.72
N ILE A 600 -13.82 4.07 22.25
CA ILE A 600 -13.63 3.07 23.31
C ILE A 600 -14.35 3.48 24.59
N ASP A 601 -14.18 4.73 25.01
CA ASP A 601 -14.83 5.28 26.21
C ASP A 601 -16.36 5.15 26.10
N TYR A 602 -16.93 5.32 24.90
CA TYR A 602 -18.38 5.14 24.69
C TYR A 602 -18.85 3.69 24.79
N ILE A 603 -18.14 2.74 24.18
CA ILE A 603 -18.55 1.33 24.21
C ILE A 603 -18.30 0.67 25.59
N THR A 604 -17.46 1.28 26.42
CA THR A 604 -17.13 0.81 27.77
C THR A 604 -17.89 1.55 28.87
N ALA A 605 -18.42 2.75 28.59
CA ALA A 605 -19.23 3.49 29.55
C ALA A 605 -20.41 2.63 30.02
N ALA A 606 -20.57 2.53 31.35
CA ALA A 606 -21.67 1.82 31.99
C ALA A 606 -23.02 2.21 31.35
N ALA A 607 -23.88 1.20 31.18
CA ALA A 607 -25.13 1.31 30.42
C ALA A 607 -26.06 2.38 30.98
#